data_AF-A0A7G5MXI0-F1
#
_entry.id   AF-A0A7G5MXI0-F1
#
_cell.length_a   1.000
_cell.length_b   1.000
_cell.length_c   1.000
_cell.angle_alpha   90.00
_cell.angle_beta   90.00
_cell.angle_gamma   90.00
#
_symmetry.space_group_name_H-M   'P 1'
#
loop_
_entity.id
_entity.type
_entity.pdbx_description
1 polymer ?
#
loop_
_entity_poly.entity_id
_entity_poly.type
_entity_poly.pdbx_seq_one_letter_code
_entity_poly.pdbx_strand_id
1 'polypeptide(L)'
;MAQKHFKGFSIQEMGVKIKLDMDGAEKAMRRAQYALDGAIMQSMIPYMPKVTGSFIQRTVAKSAAVQGTGIVYAGVGPEGRYLYKGKVMVDAKTGKGPMNIPGVGPRYKLGAKLKATERELDFNKLANPDVQKEWFLPAKKKDLKSWIAQAQNAIKE
;
A
#
# COMPACT_ATOMS: atom_id res chain seq x y z
N MET A 1 18.52 4.50 2.03
CA MET A 1 17.62 3.56 2.75
C MET A 1 18.45 2.40 3.28
N ALA A 2 18.17 1.90 4.48
CA ALA A 2 19.03 0.92 5.14
C ALA A 2 18.85 -0.48 4.54
N GLN A 3 19.95 -1.04 4.04
CA GLN A 3 20.03 -2.39 3.50
C GLN A 3 20.33 -3.36 4.65
N LYS A 4 19.41 -4.29 4.96
CA LYS A 4 19.67 -5.33 5.97
C LYS A 4 20.47 -6.45 5.31
N HIS A 5 21.74 -6.56 5.70
CA HIS A 5 22.62 -7.64 5.28
C HIS A 5 22.58 -8.78 6.30
N PHE A 6 22.52 -10.02 5.81
CA PHE A 6 22.76 -11.19 6.64
C PHE A 6 24.27 -11.32 6.87
N LYS A 7 24.70 -11.34 8.14
CA LYS A 7 26.11 -11.60 8.45
C LYS A 7 26.41 -13.06 8.11
N GLY A 8 27.37 -13.29 7.22
CA GLY A 8 27.96 -14.62 7.05
C GLY A 8 28.61 -15.08 8.35
N PHE A 9 28.64 -16.39 8.58
CA PHE A 9 29.31 -16.97 9.75
C PHE A 9 30.48 -17.86 9.31
N SER A 10 31.57 -17.78 10.06
CA SER A 10 32.76 -18.60 9.85
C SER A 10 33.17 -19.20 11.19
N ILE A 11 33.30 -20.53 11.24
CA ILE A 11 33.81 -21.26 12.40
C ILE A 11 35.10 -21.95 11.98
N GLN A 12 36.11 -21.88 12.83
CA GLN A 12 37.39 -22.55 12.62
C GLN A 12 37.77 -23.30 13.89
N GLU A 13 37.72 -24.62 13.83
CA GLU A 13 37.99 -25.50 14.98
C GLU A 13 38.65 -26.78 14.47
N MET A 14 39.72 -27.21 15.14
CA MET A 14 40.48 -28.44 14.82
C MET A 14 40.82 -28.62 13.32
N GLY A 15 41.21 -27.55 12.62
CA GLY A 15 41.63 -27.60 11.21
C GLY A 15 40.47 -27.62 10.19
N VAL A 16 39.21 -27.66 10.64
CA VAL A 16 38.04 -27.57 9.75
C VAL A 16 37.56 -26.13 9.68
N LYS A 17 37.34 -25.62 8.46
CA LYS A 17 36.83 -24.27 8.20
C LYS A 17 35.46 -24.36 7.53
N ILE A 18 34.42 -23.92 8.22
CA ILE A 18 33.07 -23.80 7.66
C ILE A 18 32.80 -22.32 7.41
N LYS A 19 32.50 -21.96 6.17
CA LYS A 19 32.01 -20.62 5.78
C LYS A 19 30.61 -20.77 5.20
N LEU A 20 29.63 -20.05 5.74
CA LEU A 20 28.35 -19.87 5.08
C LEU A 20 28.24 -18.48 4.46
N ASP A 21 28.03 -18.49 3.14
CA ASP A 21 27.67 -17.32 2.34
C ASP A 21 26.14 -17.17 2.34
N MET A 22 25.68 -15.99 2.75
CA MET A 22 24.26 -15.66 2.87
C MET A 22 23.74 -14.82 1.69
N ASP A 23 24.58 -14.50 0.70
CA ASP A 23 24.23 -13.66 -0.44
C ASP A 23 23.07 -14.23 -1.25
N GLY A 24 23.03 -15.56 -1.42
CA GLY A 24 21.94 -16.25 -2.10
C GLY A 24 20.61 -16.09 -1.35
N ALA A 25 20.63 -16.22 -0.03
CA ALA A 25 19.45 -16.04 0.81
C ALA A 25 18.97 -14.57 0.80
N GLU A 26 19.90 -13.59 0.84
CA GLU A 26 19.54 -12.17 0.75
C GLU A 26 18.89 -11.84 -0.59
N LYS A 27 19.45 -12.32 -1.70
CA LYS A 27 18.89 -12.13 -3.05
C LYS A 27 17.50 -12.75 -3.18
N ALA A 28 17.32 -13.97 -2.70
CA ALA A 28 16.02 -14.65 -2.70
C ALA A 28 14.96 -13.86 -1.90
N MET A 29 15.30 -13.36 -0.70
CA MET A 29 14.37 -12.56 0.10
C MET A 29 14.02 -11.22 -0.57
N ARG A 30 14.97 -10.57 -1.25
CA ARG A 30 14.71 -9.33 -2.01
C ARG A 30 13.72 -9.58 -3.14
N ARG A 31 13.90 -10.65 -3.92
CA ARG A 31 12.99 -11.03 -5.00
C ARG A 31 11.60 -11.34 -4.46
N ALA A 32 11.53 -12.12 -3.39
CA ALA A 32 10.27 -12.45 -2.71
C ALA A 32 9.53 -11.20 -2.23
N GLN A 33 10.23 -10.27 -1.57
CA GLN A 33 9.64 -9.03 -1.07
C GLN A 33 9.16 -8.15 -2.22
N TYR A 34 9.96 -8.02 -3.29
CA TYR A 34 9.58 -7.25 -4.47
C TYR A 34 8.32 -7.82 -5.14
N ALA A 35 8.24 -9.15 -5.30
CA ALA A 35 7.07 -9.82 -5.84
C ALA A 35 5.84 -9.62 -4.95
N LEU A 36 5.99 -9.78 -3.63
CA LEU A 36 4.91 -9.60 -2.66
C LEU A 36 4.34 -8.18 -2.66
N ASP A 37 5.22 -7.17 -2.59
CA ASP A 37 4.81 -5.76 -2.56
C ASP A 37 4.02 -5.39 -3.82
N GLY A 38 4.48 -5.85 -4.98
CA GLY A 38 3.80 -5.64 -6.26
C GLY A 38 2.44 -6.34 -6.32
N ALA A 39 2.36 -7.60 -5.88
CA ALA A 39 1.14 -8.38 -5.86
C ALA A 39 0.06 -7.73 -4.98
N ILE A 40 0.43 -7.27 -3.78
CA ILE A 40 -0.48 -6.58 -2.86
C ILE A 40 -1.03 -5.31 -3.52
N MET A 41 -0.17 -4.49 -4.13
CA MET A 41 -0.61 -3.26 -4.79
C MET A 41 -1.60 -3.54 -5.93
N GLN A 42 -1.29 -4.52 -6.79
CA GLN A 42 -2.17 -4.89 -7.91
C GLN A 42 -3.53 -5.42 -7.42
N SER A 43 -3.54 -6.28 -6.41
CA SER A 43 -4.77 -6.81 -5.82
C SER A 43 -5.66 -5.74 -5.19
N MET A 44 -5.11 -4.61 -4.75
CA MET A 44 -5.91 -3.51 -4.20
C MET A 44 -6.65 -2.69 -5.27
N ILE A 45 -6.13 -2.61 -6.50
CA ILE A 45 -6.64 -1.70 -7.55
C ILE A 45 -8.16 -1.82 -7.81
N PRO A 46 -8.76 -3.02 -7.92
CA PRO A 46 -10.20 -3.16 -8.18
C PRO A 46 -11.10 -2.63 -7.06
N TYR A 47 -10.57 -2.54 -5.84
CA TYR A 47 -11.29 -2.09 -4.64
C TYR A 47 -11.08 -0.59 -4.35
N MET A 48 -10.17 0.07 -5.07
CA MET A 48 -9.86 1.49 -4.88
C MET A 48 -10.90 2.39 -5.58
N PRO A 49 -11.14 3.61 -5.08
CA PRO A 49 -12.02 4.57 -5.73
C PRO A 49 -11.42 5.10 -7.03
N LYS A 50 -12.23 5.11 -8.10
CA LYS A 50 -11.83 5.55 -9.43
C LYS A 50 -12.86 6.52 -10.01
N VAL A 51 -12.49 7.80 -10.05
CA VAL A 51 -13.22 8.83 -10.82
C VAL A 51 -12.49 9.05 -12.15
N THR A 52 -11.29 9.64 -12.10
CA THR A 52 -10.43 9.84 -13.30
C THR A 52 -9.25 8.88 -13.36
N GLY A 53 -8.98 8.12 -12.28
CA GLY A 53 -7.84 7.19 -12.18
C GLY A 53 -6.54 7.80 -11.64
N SER A 54 -6.43 9.12 -11.57
CA SER A 54 -5.23 9.84 -11.07
C SER A 54 -4.80 9.43 -9.65
N PHE A 55 -5.77 9.22 -8.74
CA PHE A 55 -5.53 8.74 -7.38
C PHE A 55 -4.85 7.36 -7.37
N ILE A 56 -5.38 6.42 -8.16
CA ILE A 56 -4.83 5.06 -8.29
C ILE A 56 -3.43 5.14 -8.89
N GLN A 57 -3.24 5.87 -10.00
CA GLN A 57 -1.95 6.01 -10.66
C GLN A 57 -0.86 6.56 -9.72
N ARG A 58 -1.16 7.62 -8.96
CA ARG A 58 -0.23 8.19 -7.97
C ARG A 58 0.09 7.20 -6.85
N THR A 59 -0.89 6.42 -6.41
CA THR A 59 -0.71 5.41 -5.38
C THR A 59 0.17 4.26 -5.87
N VAL A 60 -0.13 3.73 -7.06
CA VAL A 60 0.67 2.69 -7.73
C VAL A 60 2.10 3.16 -7.94
N ALA A 61 2.30 4.37 -8.49
CA ALA A 61 3.64 4.93 -8.72
C ALA A 61 4.43 5.08 -7.41
N LYS A 62 3.78 5.52 -6.34
CA LYS A 62 4.44 5.67 -5.03
C LYS A 62 4.80 4.31 -4.40
N SER A 63 3.92 3.31 -4.52
CA SER A 63 4.19 1.94 -4.09
C SER A 63 5.32 1.30 -4.90
N ALA A 64 5.32 1.47 -6.22
CA ALA A 64 6.38 0.99 -7.10
C ALA A 64 7.75 1.59 -6.72
N ALA A 65 7.80 2.87 -6.37
CA ALA A 65 9.03 3.54 -5.94
C ALA A 65 9.64 3.00 -4.62
N VAL A 66 8.86 2.27 -3.82
CA VAL A 66 9.33 1.63 -2.58
C VAL A 66 9.23 0.11 -2.63
N GLN A 67 8.98 -0.46 -3.81
CA GLN A 67 8.76 -1.90 -3.95
C GLN A 67 10.03 -2.70 -3.58
N GLY A 68 9.86 -3.79 -2.84
CA GLY A 68 10.96 -4.58 -2.28
C GLY A 68 11.42 -4.11 -0.90
N THR A 69 10.81 -3.05 -0.35
CA THR A 69 11.10 -2.58 1.02
C THR A 69 10.16 -3.19 2.06
N GLY A 70 9.08 -3.85 1.65
CA GLY A 70 8.01 -4.30 2.55
C GLY A 70 6.99 -3.23 2.89
N ILE A 71 7.00 -2.11 2.17
CA ILE A 71 6.05 -1.01 2.32
C ILE A 71 5.20 -0.93 1.06
N VAL A 72 3.88 -0.94 1.23
CA VAL A 72 2.91 -0.69 0.15
C VAL A 72 2.00 0.46 0.57
N TYR A 73 1.91 1.49 -0.26
CA TYR A 73 0.98 2.60 -0.01
C TYR A 73 -0.43 2.17 -0.42
N ALA A 74 -1.36 2.19 0.53
CA ALA A 74 -2.76 1.94 0.23
C ALA A 74 -3.41 3.13 -0.48
N GLY A 75 -2.98 4.36 -0.21
CA GLY A 75 -3.47 5.58 -0.85
C GLY A 75 -2.53 6.76 -0.63
N VAL A 76 -2.43 7.66 -1.61
CA VAL A 76 -1.50 8.80 -1.59
C VAL A 76 -2.23 10.13 -1.69
N GLY A 77 -1.69 11.14 -1.01
CA GLY A 77 -2.21 12.51 -1.02
C GLY A 77 -3.15 12.84 0.14
N PRO A 78 -3.67 14.08 0.19
CA PRO A 78 -4.63 14.50 1.20
C PRO A 78 -5.90 13.63 1.20
N GLU A 79 -6.25 13.05 0.05
CA GLU A 79 -7.43 12.23 -0.13
C GLU A 79 -7.31 10.79 0.39
N GLY A 80 -6.10 10.24 0.42
CA GLY A 80 -5.88 8.83 0.72
C GLY A 80 -6.47 8.39 2.07
N ARG A 81 -6.35 9.24 3.10
CA ARG A 81 -6.85 8.91 4.45
C ARG A 81 -8.37 8.79 4.51
N TYR A 82 -9.10 9.72 3.88
CA TYR A 82 -10.56 9.72 3.97
C TYR A 82 -11.17 8.67 3.06
N LEU A 83 -10.58 8.49 1.87
CA LEU A 83 -10.97 7.44 0.94
C LEU A 83 -10.74 6.06 1.56
N TYR A 84 -9.57 5.82 2.16
CA TYR A 84 -9.27 4.53 2.77
C TYR A 84 -10.21 4.22 3.95
N LYS A 85 -10.52 5.22 4.79
CA LYS A 85 -11.44 5.03 5.92
C LYS A 85 -12.91 4.95 5.50
N GLY A 86 -13.26 5.39 4.29
CA GLY A 86 -14.65 5.44 3.84
C GLY A 86 -15.53 6.41 4.63
N LYS A 87 -14.95 7.40 5.32
CA LYS A 87 -15.73 8.37 6.12
C LYS A 87 -15.62 9.77 5.54
N VAL A 88 -16.73 10.49 5.50
CA VAL A 88 -16.75 11.90 5.14
C VAL A 88 -15.97 12.68 6.18
N MET A 89 -15.07 13.54 5.71
CA MET A 89 -14.24 14.37 6.55
C MET A 89 -14.66 15.84 6.44
N VAL A 90 -14.70 16.50 7.58
CA VAL A 90 -15.02 17.93 7.70
C VAL A 90 -13.88 18.65 8.43
N ASP A 91 -13.81 19.96 8.25
CA ASP A 91 -12.92 20.81 9.04
C ASP A 91 -13.20 20.61 10.54
N ALA A 92 -12.15 20.31 11.31
CA ALA A 92 -12.30 19.96 12.71
C ALA A 92 -12.81 21.13 13.56
N LYS A 93 -12.48 22.38 13.19
CA LYS A 93 -12.85 23.61 13.90
C LYS A 93 -14.26 24.06 13.54
N THR A 94 -14.63 24.02 12.27
CA THR A 94 -15.90 24.60 11.79
C THR A 94 -16.98 23.57 11.51
N GLY A 95 -16.64 22.28 11.42
CA GLY A 95 -17.55 21.22 11.01
C GLY A 95 -17.97 21.29 9.54
N LYS A 96 -17.44 22.24 8.76
CA LYS A 96 -17.80 22.43 7.36
C LYS A 96 -17.03 21.43 6.47
N GLY A 97 -17.74 20.83 5.54
CA GLY A 97 -17.21 19.95 4.50
C GLY A 97 -18.34 19.44 3.59
N PRO A 98 -18.04 18.77 2.47
CA PRO A 98 -16.72 18.43 1.90
C PRO A 98 -15.90 19.66 1.47
N MET A 99 -14.61 19.47 1.11
CA MET A 99 -13.69 20.58 0.80
C MET A 99 -14.28 21.55 -0.21
N ASN A 100 -14.84 21.04 -1.29
CA ASN A 100 -15.44 21.82 -2.36
C ASN A 100 -16.84 21.27 -2.64
N ILE A 101 -17.84 22.14 -2.69
CA ILE A 101 -19.19 21.80 -3.10
C ILE A 101 -19.44 22.48 -4.45
N PRO A 102 -19.85 21.74 -5.50
CA PRO A 102 -20.21 22.34 -6.78
C PRO A 102 -21.23 23.49 -6.60
N GLY A 103 -20.96 24.63 -7.20
CA GLY A 103 -21.81 25.83 -7.10
C GLY A 103 -21.66 26.64 -5.80
N VAL A 104 -20.93 26.16 -4.79
CA VAL A 104 -20.70 26.88 -3.51
C VAL A 104 -19.24 27.22 -3.31
N GLY A 105 -18.31 26.38 -3.76
CA GLY A 105 -16.87 26.59 -3.63
C GLY A 105 -16.27 25.99 -2.35
N PRO A 106 -15.00 26.34 -2.03
CA PRO A 106 -14.26 25.75 -0.93
C PRO A 106 -14.83 26.06 0.45
N ARG A 107 -15.01 25.04 1.29
CA ARG A 107 -15.62 25.12 2.64
C ARG A 107 -14.59 25.19 3.77
N TYR A 108 -13.32 24.89 3.48
CA TYR A 108 -12.19 25.02 4.39
C TYR A 108 -10.89 25.28 3.63
N LYS A 109 -9.91 25.89 4.31
CA LYS A 109 -8.62 26.27 3.73
C LYS A 109 -7.70 25.06 3.55
N LEU A 110 -6.78 25.13 2.57
CA LEU A 110 -5.68 24.18 2.46
C LEU A 110 -4.89 24.15 3.77
N GLY A 111 -4.57 22.95 4.27
CA GLY A 111 -3.89 22.77 5.56
C GLY A 111 -4.81 22.71 6.79
N ALA A 112 -6.14 22.85 6.62
CA ALA A 112 -7.08 22.61 7.71
C ALA A 112 -6.97 21.18 8.26
N LYS A 113 -7.03 21.04 9.59
CA LYS A 113 -7.12 19.72 10.22
C LYS A 113 -8.52 19.17 10.02
N LEU A 114 -8.61 17.95 9.49
CA LEU A 114 -9.88 17.30 9.22
C LEU A 114 -10.21 16.27 10.31
N LYS A 115 -11.50 16.18 10.67
CA LYS A 115 -12.05 15.10 11.52
C LYS A 115 -13.03 14.24 10.74
N ALA A 116 -13.06 12.95 11.06
CA ALA A 116 -14.05 12.04 10.50
C ALA A 116 -15.42 12.34 11.10
N THR A 117 -16.44 12.28 10.26
CA THR A 117 -17.84 12.26 10.67
C THR A 117 -18.33 10.81 10.77
N GLU A 118 -19.51 10.60 11.34
CA GLU A 118 -20.17 9.28 11.28
C GLU A 118 -20.78 8.95 9.92
N ARG A 119 -20.81 9.92 9.00
CA ARG A 119 -21.34 9.71 7.66
C ARG A 119 -20.32 8.95 6.79
N GLU A 120 -20.73 7.80 6.29
CA GLU A 120 -19.97 7.02 5.32
C GLU A 120 -19.88 7.74 3.97
N LEU A 121 -18.81 7.47 3.23
CA LEU A 121 -18.63 7.92 1.85
C LEU A 121 -19.41 7.01 0.91
N ASP A 122 -20.15 7.61 0.00
CA ASP A 122 -20.73 6.91 -1.14
C ASP A 122 -19.69 6.87 -2.27
N PHE A 123 -19.22 5.66 -2.59
CA PHE A 123 -18.22 5.45 -3.62
C PHE A 123 -18.89 5.25 -4.97
N ASN A 124 -18.37 5.93 -6.00
CA ASN A 124 -18.77 5.67 -7.37
C ASN A 124 -18.29 4.26 -7.80
N LYS A 125 -19.25 3.38 -8.09
CA LYS A 125 -19.02 1.98 -8.49
C LYS A 125 -18.93 1.74 -10.00
N LEU A 126 -19.07 2.79 -10.83
CA LEU A 126 -19.11 2.63 -12.29
C LEU A 126 -17.81 2.05 -12.86
N ALA A 127 -16.67 2.59 -12.43
CA ALA A 127 -15.38 2.19 -12.97
C ALA A 127 -14.76 0.98 -12.23
N ASN A 128 -15.04 0.87 -10.93
CA ASN A 128 -14.59 -0.21 -10.06
C ASN A 128 -15.81 -0.69 -9.24
N PRO A 129 -16.51 -1.75 -9.69
CA PRO A 129 -17.74 -2.22 -9.05
C PRO A 129 -17.56 -2.67 -7.59
N ASP A 130 -16.39 -3.24 -7.29
CA ASP A 130 -16.05 -3.78 -5.96
C ASP A 130 -15.47 -2.72 -5.00
N VAL A 131 -15.50 -1.44 -5.38
CA VAL A 131 -14.94 -0.35 -4.58
C VAL A 131 -15.50 -0.34 -3.15
N GLN A 132 -14.60 -0.27 -2.17
CA GLN A 132 -14.96 -0.23 -0.76
C GLN A 132 -13.84 0.37 0.08
N LYS A 133 -14.18 0.78 1.31
CA LYS A 133 -13.20 1.24 2.30
C LYS A 133 -12.27 0.10 2.71
N GLU A 134 -11.10 0.47 3.22
CA GLU A 134 -10.08 -0.46 3.72
C GLU A 134 -9.74 -1.56 2.71
N TRP A 135 -9.60 -1.18 1.43
CA TRP A 135 -9.44 -2.07 0.27
C TRP A 135 -8.32 -3.11 0.35
N PHE A 136 -7.36 -2.95 1.28
CA PHE A 136 -6.39 -4.00 1.58
C PHE A 136 -7.06 -5.27 2.14
N LEU A 137 -8.08 -5.15 2.97
CA LEU A 137 -8.77 -6.27 3.60
C LEU A 137 -9.46 -7.20 2.60
N PRO A 138 -10.32 -6.72 1.68
CA PRO A 138 -10.91 -7.58 0.65
C PRO A 138 -9.86 -8.14 -0.32
N ALA A 139 -8.86 -7.33 -0.69
CA ALA A 139 -7.74 -7.79 -1.52
C ALA A 139 -6.99 -8.96 -0.86
N LYS A 140 -6.66 -8.84 0.43
CA LYS A 140 -6.03 -9.91 1.21
C LYS A 140 -6.93 -11.14 1.30
N LYS A 141 -8.22 -10.95 1.57
CA LYS A 141 -9.18 -12.06 1.65
C LYS A 141 -9.23 -12.87 0.35
N LYS A 142 -9.16 -12.19 -0.80
CA LYS A 142 -9.21 -12.81 -2.12
C LYS A 142 -7.88 -13.44 -2.53
N ASP A 143 -6.78 -12.71 -2.40
CA ASP A 143 -5.54 -13.00 -3.12
C ASP A 143 -4.37 -13.45 -2.23
N LEU A 144 -4.54 -13.58 -0.90
CA LEU A 144 -3.44 -13.95 0.01
C LEU A 144 -2.70 -15.23 -0.42
N LYS A 145 -3.42 -16.27 -0.88
CA LYS A 145 -2.79 -17.51 -1.37
C LYS A 145 -1.94 -17.26 -2.61
N SER A 146 -2.40 -16.40 -3.52
CA SER A 146 -1.66 -16.00 -4.73
C SER A 146 -0.42 -15.19 -4.36
N TRP A 147 -0.52 -14.28 -3.39
CA TRP A 147 0.63 -13.50 -2.91
C TRP A 147 1.73 -14.40 -2.34
N ILE A 148 1.36 -15.40 -1.54
CA ILE A 148 2.30 -16.39 -0.99
C ILE A 148 2.97 -17.17 -2.12
N ALA A 149 2.19 -17.66 -3.09
CA ALA A 149 2.73 -18.41 -4.22
C ALA A 149 3.70 -17.57 -5.08
N GLN A 150 3.37 -16.30 -5.35
CA GLN A 150 4.25 -15.40 -6.09
C GLN A 150 5.56 -15.15 -5.35
N ALA A 151 5.50 -14.89 -4.05
CA ALA A 151 6.70 -14.73 -3.22
C ALA A 151 7.56 -16.00 -3.19
N GLN A 152 6.94 -17.18 -3.09
CA GLN A 152 7.63 -18.47 -3.11
C GLN A 152 8.29 -18.77 -4.47
N ASN A 153 7.63 -18.43 -5.57
CA ASN A 153 8.19 -18.62 -6.91
C ASN A 153 9.40 -17.69 -7.13
N ALA A 154 9.33 -16.45 -6.65
CA ALA A 154 10.43 -15.49 -6.74
C ALA A 154 11.68 -15.88 -5.91
N ILE A 155 11.55 -16.79 -4.94
CA ILE A 155 12.70 -17.37 -4.20
C ILE A 155 13.45 -18.41 -5.04
N LYS A 156 12.76 -19.07 -5.98
CA LYS A 156 13.29 -20.19 -6.77
C LYS A 156 13.99 -19.75 -8.05
N GLU A 157 13.66 -18.56 -8.55
CA GLU A 157 14.46 -17.82 -9.56
C GLU A 157 15.79 -17.36 -8.97
#